data_AF-A0A1C5XKI5-F1
#
_entry.id   AF-A0A1C5XKI5-F1
#
_cell.length_a   1.000
_cell.length_b   1.000
_cell.length_c   1.000
_cell.angle_alpha   90.00
_cell.angle_beta   90.00
_cell.angle_gamma   90.00
#
_symmetry.space_group_name_H-M   'P 1'
#
loop_
_entity.id
_entity.type
_entity.pdbx_description
1 polymer ?
#
loop_
_entity_poly.entity_id
_entity_poly.type
_entity_poly.pdbx_seq_one_letter_code
_entity_poly.pdbx_strand_id
1 'polypeptide(L)'
;MLFARQNRKRYLQSRQALFMGAPEILHRLRASLCTSARGSMTVEAAVILPFVLFVLLSMMYFTEALRIQRQIQDAAVQTSLHMSQYAYKGDLTQIYAYGKIKDYLSKSEQDFSMIKGGAAGISCFLSDTLDDADRVDLVVSYTLKLPYNVIGLPGIPVVQRACTRGWTGYEPDAYGKEEEQIVYVTEHGTVYHKTSECSHIDLTVRSADYQNLSSLRNAEGQKFSACEKCGGKPILAGRIFITNTGDCYHTTSECSGLKRGVLAIPISQAADYRPCSRCGG
;
A
#
# COMPACT_ATOMS: atom_id res chain seq x y z
N MET A 1 46.94 -80.18 -15.11
CA MET A 1 46.87 -78.72 -14.81
C MET A 1 47.66 -77.87 -15.82
N LEU A 2 47.45 -78.00 -17.14
CA LEU A 2 48.18 -77.16 -18.11
C LEU A 2 47.40 -76.77 -19.39
N PHE A 3 46.07 -76.94 -19.46
CA PHE A 3 45.29 -76.58 -20.66
C PHE A 3 44.22 -75.49 -20.47
N ALA A 4 44.04 -74.95 -19.26
CA ALA A 4 43.11 -73.84 -19.00
C ALA A 4 43.79 -72.45 -18.93
N ARG A 5 45.12 -72.37 -19.14
CA ARG A 5 45.90 -71.12 -19.01
C ARG A 5 46.18 -70.39 -20.33
N GLN A 6 45.86 -70.98 -21.49
CA GLN A 6 46.30 -70.47 -22.79
C GLN A 6 45.24 -69.63 -23.53
N ASN A 7 43.94 -69.80 -23.24
CA ASN A 7 42.86 -69.05 -23.91
C ASN A 7 42.52 -67.69 -23.27
N ARG A 8 42.94 -67.40 -22.03
CA ARG A 8 42.74 -66.05 -21.43
C ARG A 8 43.71 -64.99 -21.96
N LYS A 9 44.86 -65.39 -22.50
CA LYS A 9 45.86 -64.45 -23.04
C LYS A 9 45.48 -63.87 -24.41
N ARG A 10 44.74 -64.61 -25.24
CA ARG A 10 44.31 -64.13 -26.58
C ARG A 10 43.18 -63.10 -26.55
N TYR A 11 42.31 -63.13 -25.54
CA TYR A 11 41.22 -62.14 -25.41
C TYR A 11 41.69 -60.79 -24.84
N LEU A 12 42.81 -60.76 -24.11
CA LEU A 12 43.40 -59.54 -23.56
C LEU A 12 44.34 -58.83 -24.55
N GLN A 13 44.96 -59.55 -25.49
CA GLN A 13 45.78 -58.93 -26.54
C GLN A 13 44.95 -58.32 -27.69
N SER A 14 43.70 -58.73 -27.91
CA SER A 14 42.85 -58.17 -28.97
C SER A 14 42.17 -56.84 -28.60
N ARG A 15 42.02 -56.49 -27.32
CA ARG A 15 41.60 -55.13 -26.91
C ARG A 15 42.74 -54.11 -26.88
N GLN A 16 43.99 -54.56 -26.78
CA GLN A 16 45.16 -53.68 -26.84
C GLN A 16 45.57 -53.28 -28.27
N ALA A 17 45.01 -53.90 -29.31
CA ALA A 17 45.30 -53.59 -30.70
C ALA A 17 44.22 -52.72 -31.40
N LEU A 18 43.13 -52.35 -30.72
CA LEU A 18 41.98 -51.64 -31.33
C LEU A 18 41.79 -50.19 -30.86
N PHE A 19 42.70 -49.66 -30.04
CA PHE A 19 42.72 -48.23 -29.67
C PHE A 19 44.14 -47.66 -29.72
N MET A 20 44.90 -48.05 -30.75
CA MET A 20 46.25 -47.54 -31.02
C MET A 20 46.20 -46.34 -31.99
N GLY A 21 45.30 -45.37 -31.74
CA GLY A 21 45.03 -44.30 -32.71
C GLY A 21 44.15 -43.16 -32.22
N ALA A 22 44.18 -42.82 -30.94
CA ALA A 22 43.71 -41.52 -30.48
C ALA A 22 44.86 -40.89 -29.69
N PRO A 23 45.34 -39.68 -30.04
CA PRO A 23 46.17 -38.96 -29.10
C PRO A 23 45.31 -38.75 -27.86
N GLU A 24 45.72 -39.33 -26.73
CA GLU A 24 45.27 -38.83 -25.44
C GLU A 24 45.79 -37.39 -25.35
N ILE A 25 44.99 -36.48 -25.91
CA ILE A 25 45.02 -35.08 -25.56
C ILE A 25 44.40 -35.06 -24.16
N LEU A 26 45.21 -35.49 -23.18
CA LEU A 26 45.11 -35.01 -21.82
C LEU A 26 45.33 -33.51 -21.93
N HIS A 27 44.24 -32.81 -22.24
CA HIS A 27 44.11 -31.40 -22.03
C HIS A 27 44.34 -31.23 -20.53
N ARG A 28 45.60 -31.05 -20.14
CA ARG A 28 45.94 -30.30 -18.94
C ARG A 28 45.30 -28.94 -19.17
N LEU A 29 44.05 -28.81 -18.79
CA LEU A 29 43.44 -27.53 -18.50
C LEU A 29 44.27 -26.97 -17.35
N ARG A 30 45.39 -26.34 -17.71
CA ARG A 30 46.18 -25.55 -16.80
C ARG A 30 45.23 -24.47 -16.30
N ALA A 31 44.93 -24.51 -15.01
CA ALA A 31 44.13 -23.49 -14.33
C ALA A 31 44.82 -22.12 -14.27
N SER A 32 46.03 -21.98 -14.82
CA SER A 32 46.80 -20.74 -14.86
C SER A 32 47.55 -20.61 -16.19
N LEU A 33 47.46 -19.42 -16.79
CA LEU A 33 48.18 -18.98 -18.00
C LEU A 33 49.67 -18.69 -17.71
N CYS A 34 50.11 -18.77 -16.46
CA CYS A 34 51.48 -18.44 -16.05
C CYS A 34 52.34 -19.71 -15.92
N THR A 35 53.37 -19.80 -16.76
CA THR A 35 54.39 -20.85 -16.73
C THR A 35 55.09 -20.91 -15.37
N SER A 36 54.79 -21.94 -14.58
CA SER A 36 55.58 -22.57 -13.49
C SER A 36 56.83 -21.82 -13.02
N ALA A 37 56.66 -20.63 -12.42
CA ALA A 37 57.68 -19.96 -11.62
C ALA A 37 57.37 -20.14 -10.13
N ARG A 38 58.39 -20.39 -9.31
CA ARG A 38 58.24 -20.46 -7.85
C ARG A 38 57.66 -19.12 -7.34
N GLY A 39 56.47 -19.17 -6.74
CA GLY A 39 55.74 -17.98 -6.25
C GLY A 39 54.56 -17.52 -7.12
N SER A 40 54.29 -18.12 -8.29
CA SER A 40 53.16 -17.72 -9.16
C SER A 40 51.81 -17.80 -8.43
N MET A 41 51.58 -18.87 -7.64
CA MET A 41 50.33 -19.07 -6.91
C MET A 41 50.06 -17.99 -5.86
N THR A 42 51.10 -17.45 -5.21
CA THR A 42 50.93 -16.39 -4.20
C THR A 42 50.69 -15.03 -4.84
N VAL A 43 51.31 -14.75 -5.99
CA VAL A 43 51.09 -13.50 -6.75
C VAL A 43 49.68 -13.50 -7.35
N GLU A 44 49.25 -14.61 -7.94
CA GLU A 44 47.89 -14.79 -8.45
C GLU A 44 46.86 -14.61 -7.31
N ALA A 45 47.05 -15.26 -6.16
CA ALA A 45 46.17 -15.11 -5.01
C ALA A 45 46.16 -13.67 -4.44
N ALA A 46 47.30 -12.98 -4.42
CA ALA A 46 47.41 -11.61 -3.93
C ALA A 46 46.63 -10.58 -4.78
N VAL A 47 46.38 -10.87 -6.06
CA VAL A 47 45.57 -10.03 -6.96
C VAL A 47 44.11 -10.47 -6.99
N ILE A 48 43.86 -11.79 -7.02
CA ILE A 48 42.51 -12.34 -7.12
C ILE A 48 41.72 -12.08 -5.81
N LEU A 49 42.35 -12.24 -4.65
CA LEU A 49 41.66 -12.09 -3.36
C LEU A 49 41.08 -10.67 -3.16
N PRO A 50 41.84 -9.56 -3.34
CA PRO A 50 41.26 -8.21 -3.24
C PRO A 50 40.14 -7.95 -4.25
N PHE A 51 40.26 -8.49 -5.47
CA PHE A 51 39.22 -8.34 -6.49
C PHE A 51 37.92 -9.07 -6.09
N VAL A 52 38.02 -10.32 -5.61
CA VAL A 52 36.86 -11.07 -5.12
C VAL A 52 36.22 -10.37 -3.92
N LEU A 53 37.02 -9.89 -2.97
CA LEU A 53 36.52 -9.12 -1.82
C LEU A 53 35.83 -7.83 -2.27
N PHE A 54 36.40 -7.11 -3.23
CA PHE A 54 35.78 -5.91 -3.80
C PHE A 54 34.41 -6.21 -4.41
N VAL A 55 34.26 -7.32 -5.15
CA VAL A 55 32.98 -7.75 -5.72
C VAL A 55 31.96 -8.07 -4.61
N LEU A 56 32.37 -8.83 -3.59
CA LEU A 56 31.50 -9.19 -2.47
C LEU A 56 31.03 -7.96 -1.69
N LEU A 57 31.94 -7.03 -1.39
CA LEU A 57 31.61 -5.79 -0.68
C LEU A 57 30.74 -4.87 -1.53
N SER A 58 30.95 -4.83 -2.85
CA SER A 58 30.10 -4.08 -3.78
C SER A 58 28.67 -4.65 -3.82
N MET A 59 28.53 -5.99 -3.80
CA MET A 59 27.23 -6.64 -3.71
C MET A 59 26.53 -6.34 -2.37
N MET A 60 27.25 -6.39 -1.25
CA MET A 60 26.71 -6.01 0.06
C MET A 60 26.26 -4.55 0.06
N TYR A 61 27.09 -3.64 -0.44
CA TYR A 61 26.75 -2.22 -0.56
C TYR A 61 25.49 -2.00 -1.41
N PHE A 62 25.39 -2.66 -2.56
CA PHE A 62 24.21 -2.57 -3.42
C PHE A 62 22.94 -3.04 -2.69
N THR A 63 23.03 -4.10 -1.89
CA THR A 63 21.90 -4.62 -1.13
C THR A 63 21.42 -3.62 -0.06
N GLU A 64 22.34 -2.96 0.64
CA GLU A 64 22.00 -1.91 1.60
C GLU A 64 21.46 -0.65 0.91
N ALA A 65 21.99 -0.29 -0.26
CA ALA A 65 21.45 0.81 -1.07
C ALA A 65 19.99 0.54 -1.49
N LEU A 66 19.68 -0.70 -1.92
CA LEU A 66 18.31 -1.12 -2.24
C LEU A 66 17.40 -1.12 -1.00
N ARG A 67 17.92 -1.54 0.16
CA ARG A 67 17.18 -1.50 1.42
C ARG A 67 16.75 -0.07 1.76
N ILE A 68 17.68 0.89 1.68
CA ILE A 68 17.40 2.32 1.93
C ILE A 68 16.41 2.87 0.90
N GLN A 69 16.61 2.57 -0.39
CA GLN A 69 15.67 2.98 -1.43
C GLN A 69 14.26 2.45 -1.15
N ARG A 70 14.13 1.19 -0.76
CA ARG A 70 12.82 0.61 -0.42
C ARG A 70 12.18 1.32 0.77
N GLN A 71 12.93 1.56 1.84
CA GLN A 71 12.42 2.21 3.04
C GLN A 71 11.93 3.64 2.78
N ILE A 72 12.70 4.41 2.01
CA ILE A 72 12.30 5.78 1.62
C ILE A 72 11.10 5.74 0.68
N GLN A 73 11.04 4.79 -0.26
CA GLN A 73 9.88 4.60 -1.12
C GLN A 73 8.62 4.27 -0.31
N ASP A 74 8.72 3.37 0.66
CA ASP A 74 7.60 3.00 1.53
C ASP A 74 7.13 4.21 2.35
N ALA A 75 8.06 4.99 2.92
CA ALA A 75 7.74 6.23 3.64
C ALA A 75 7.10 7.29 2.73
N ALA A 76 7.58 7.44 1.49
CA ALA A 76 7.01 8.34 0.50
C ALA A 76 5.57 7.93 0.14
N VAL A 77 5.33 6.65 -0.15
CA VAL A 77 4.00 6.14 -0.47
C VAL A 77 3.03 6.36 0.70
N GLN A 78 3.42 6.00 1.93
CA GLN A 78 2.59 6.21 3.11
C GLN A 78 2.28 7.70 3.36
N THR A 79 3.28 8.56 3.18
CA THR A 79 3.10 10.01 3.30
C THR A 79 2.17 10.55 2.24
N SER A 80 2.31 10.13 0.97
CA SER A 80 1.45 10.54 -0.13
C SER A 80 -0.01 10.12 0.07
N LEU A 81 -0.25 8.91 0.61
CA LEU A 81 -1.59 8.44 0.97
C LEU A 81 -2.18 9.24 2.13
N HIS A 82 -1.39 9.51 3.17
CA HIS A 82 -1.82 10.34 4.28
C HIS A 82 -2.16 11.76 3.79
N MET A 83 -1.34 12.35 2.93
CA MET A 83 -1.62 13.64 2.31
C MET A 83 -2.89 13.58 1.46
N SER A 84 -3.10 12.52 0.68
CA SER A 84 -4.32 12.34 -0.12
C SER A 84 -5.59 12.35 0.72
N GLN A 85 -5.58 11.79 1.92
CA GLN A 85 -6.72 11.82 2.86
C GLN A 85 -7.07 13.23 3.33
N TYR A 86 -6.09 14.12 3.41
CA TYR A 86 -6.27 15.51 3.83
C TYR A 86 -6.26 16.49 2.66
N ALA A 87 -6.28 16.00 1.41
CA ALA A 87 -6.26 16.84 0.21
C ALA A 87 -7.40 17.86 0.19
N TYR A 88 -8.58 17.51 0.70
CA TYR A 88 -9.73 18.42 0.79
C TYR A 88 -9.48 19.66 1.67
N LYS A 89 -8.46 19.64 2.55
CA LYS A 89 -8.15 20.78 3.43
C LYS A 89 -7.30 21.85 2.76
N GLY A 90 -6.72 21.60 1.58
CA GLY A 90 -5.92 22.56 0.83
C GLY A 90 -4.54 22.92 1.41
N ASP A 91 -4.29 22.70 2.71
CA ASP A 91 -3.03 23.10 3.38
C ASP A 91 -1.91 22.05 3.34
N LEU A 92 -1.70 21.41 2.18
CA LEU A 92 -0.61 20.44 2.02
C LEU A 92 0.59 21.14 1.39
N THR A 93 1.71 21.17 2.12
CA THR A 93 2.96 21.80 1.66
C THR A 93 4.12 20.83 1.65
N GLN A 94 5.19 21.18 0.93
CA GLN A 94 6.46 20.43 0.94
C GLN A 94 7.07 20.29 2.35
N ILE A 95 6.86 21.28 3.23
CA ILE A 95 7.32 21.25 4.63
C ILE A 95 6.59 20.16 5.40
N TYR A 96 5.27 20.07 5.21
CA TYR A 96 4.45 19.02 5.82
C TYR A 96 4.89 17.63 5.36
N ALA A 97 5.11 17.47 4.05
CA ALA A 97 5.61 16.24 3.46
C ALA A 97 6.96 15.81 4.08
N TYR A 98 7.92 16.73 4.16
CA TYR A 98 9.22 16.45 4.78
C TYR A 98 9.10 16.07 6.26
N GLY A 99 8.29 16.81 7.03
CA GLY A 99 8.03 16.49 8.44
C GLY A 99 7.47 15.09 8.63
N LYS A 100 6.48 14.70 7.82
CA LYS A 100 5.89 13.36 7.86
C LYS A 100 6.87 12.26 7.46
N ILE A 101 7.63 12.44 6.39
CA ILE A 101 8.66 11.45 6.01
C ILE A 101 9.67 11.29 7.14
N LYS A 102 10.13 12.39 7.74
CA LYS A 102 11.06 12.35 8.86
C LYS A 102 10.47 11.60 10.06
N ASP A 103 9.19 11.80 10.36
CA ASP A 103 8.50 11.04 11.41
C ASP A 103 8.47 9.54 11.10
N TYR A 104 8.15 9.15 9.87
CA TYR A 104 8.17 7.74 9.44
C TYR A 104 9.57 7.13 9.58
N LEU A 105 10.61 7.83 9.13
CA LEU A 105 11.99 7.34 9.18
C LEU A 105 12.52 7.30 10.62
N SER A 106 12.13 8.24 11.49
CA SER A 106 12.54 8.25 12.91
C SER A 106 11.98 7.08 13.72
N LYS A 107 10.82 6.54 13.32
CA LYS A 107 10.22 5.35 13.92
C LYS A 107 10.87 4.05 13.46
N SER A 108 11.54 4.07 12.32
CA SER A 108 12.34 2.94 11.87
C SER A 108 13.67 2.98 12.63
N GLU A 109 14.03 1.92 13.37
CA GLU A 109 15.34 1.79 14.04
C GLU A 109 16.50 1.60 13.04
N GLN A 110 16.38 2.16 11.84
CA GLN A 110 17.21 1.86 10.69
C GLN A 110 18.31 2.91 10.52
N ASP A 111 19.44 2.44 10.00
CA ASP A 111 20.62 3.27 9.78
C ASP A 111 20.58 3.95 8.41
N PHE A 112 20.50 5.28 8.40
CA PHE A 112 20.57 6.11 7.20
C PHE A 112 21.98 6.67 6.96
N SER A 113 23.03 6.10 7.57
CA SER A 113 24.42 6.55 7.45
C SER A 113 24.96 6.56 6.02
N MET A 114 24.40 5.73 5.13
CA MET A 114 24.76 5.72 3.70
C MET A 114 24.30 6.99 2.97
N ILE A 115 23.32 7.73 3.50
CA ILE A 115 22.87 8.99 2.94
C ILE A 115 23.80 10.12 3.39
N LYS A 116 24.21 11.01 2.48
CA LYS A 116 24.93 12.23 2.84
C LYS A 116 24.07 13.10 3.74
N GLY A 117 24.53 13.40 4.96
CA GLY A 117 23.74 14.11 5.97
C GLY A 117 22.73 13.25 6.72
N GLY A 118 22.75 11.93 6.52
CA GLY A 118 21.78 11.01 7.13
C GLY A 118 20.35 11.35 6.72
N ALA A 119 19.39 11.16 7.63
CA ALA A 119 17.99 11.52 7.40
C ALA A 119 17.78 13.01 7.09
N ALA A 120 18.63 13.90 7.61
CA ALA A 120 18.55 15.33 7.34
C ALA A 120 18.99 15.72 5.91
N GLY A 121 19.64 14.82 5.19
CA GLY A 121 20.01 15.01 3.78
C GLY A 121 18.91 14.67 2.77
N ILE A 122 17.72 14.29 3.26
CA ILE A 122 16.54 13.98 2.44
C ILE A 122 15.80 15.29 2.14
N SER A 123 15.47 15.54 0.87
CA SER A 123 14.74 16.73 0.43
C SER A 123 13.44 16.36 -0.27
N CYS A 124 12.38 17.12 0.04
CA CYS A 124 11.07 17.04 -0.61
C CYS A 124 10.75 18.27 -1.47
N PHE A 125 11.74 19.12 -1.76
CA PHE A 125 11.54 20.43 -2.41
C PHE A 125 10.98 20.33 -3.84
N LEU A 126 11.15 19.19 -4.50
CA LEU A 126 10.61 18.94 -5.83
C LEU A 126 9.18 18.42 -5.81
N SER A 127 8.57 18.27 -4.63
CA SER A 127 7.20 17.77 -4.50
C SER A 127 6.23 18.84 -4.93
N ASP A 128 5.23 18.44 -5.69
CA ASP A 128 4.11 19.28 -6.07
C ASP A 128 2.86 18.80 -5.33
N THR A 129 2.31 19.70 -4.52
CA THR A 129 1.21 19.38 -3.61
C THR A 129 -0.02 20.10 -4.11
N LEU A 130 -0.73 19.44 -5.03
CA LEU A 130 -1.99 19.84 -5.67
C LEU A 130 -1.91 21.06 -6.61
N ASP A 131 -1.65 20.79 -7.89
CA ASP A 131 -2.19 21.54 -9.04
C ASP A 131 -3.59 20.99 -9.43
N ASP A 132 -4.26 21.64 -10.41
CA ASP A 132 -5.61 21.42 -11.00
C ASP A 132 -6.09 19.96 -11.21
N ALA A 133 -5.24 18.96 -11.01
CA ALA A 133 -5.46 17.55 -11.32
C ALA A 133 -5.79 16.64 -10.10
N ASP A 134 -6.09 17.21 -8.92
CA ASP A 134 -6.49 16.45 -7.72
C ASP A 134 -5.46 15.39 -7.29
N ARG A 135 -4.17 15.69 -7.45
CA ARG A 135 -3.07 14.74 -7.20
C ARG A 135 -2.06 15.29 -6.21
N VAL A 136 -1.65 14.41 -5.30
CA VAL A 136 -0.49 14.61 -4.46
C VAL A 136 0.70 13.98 -5.17
N ASP A 137 1.68 14.82 -5.56
CA ASP A 137 2.92 14.38 -6.18
C ASP A 137 4.12 14.59 -5.26
N LEU A 138 4.49 13.53 -4.55
CA LEU A 138 5.58 13.56 -3.60
C LEU A 138 6.89 13.13 -4.27
N VAL A 139 7.87 14.04 -4.31
CA VAL A 139 9.20 13.79 -4.88
C VAL A 139 10.25 13.90 -3.78
N VAL A 140 10.94 12.80 -3.53
CA VAL A 140 11.99 12.67 -2.53
C VAL A 140 13.34 12.56 -3.23
N SER A 141 14.31 13.37 -2.81
CA SER A 141 15.66 13.39 -3.36
C SER A 141 16.72 13.33 -2.26
N TYR A 142 17.77 12.56 -2.50
CA TYR A 142 18.90 12.38 -1.58
C TYR A 142 20.13 11.87 -2.31
N THR A 143 21.29 11.85 -1.65
CA THR A 143 22.55 11.36 -2.25
C THR A 143 23.17 10.25 -1.41
N LEU A 144 23.40 9.09 -2.02
CA LEU A 144 24.11 7.97 -1.41
C LEU A 144 25.63 8.21 -1.45
N LYS A 145 26.32 7.91 -0.35
CA LYS A 145 27.77 7.92 -0.25
C LYS A 145 28.34 6.69 -0.96
N LEU A 146 29.37 6.87 -1.79
CA LEU A 146 30.08 5.75 -2.39
C LEU A 146 30.82 4.93 -1.31
N PRO A 147 30.91 3.59 -1.44
CA PRO A 147 31.58 2.74 -0.45
C PRO A 147 33.07 3.05 -0.34
N TYR A 148 33.70 3.44 -1.46
CA TYR A 148 35.11 3.77 -1.55
C TYR A 148 35.27 5.10 -2.29
N ASN A 149 35.20 6.21 -1.56
CA ASN A 149 35.32 7.54 -2.17
C ASN A 149 36.78 8.03 -2.31
N VAL A 150 37.65 7.18 -2.86
CA VAL A 150 39.10 7.48 -3.01
C VAL A 150 39.39 8.66 -3.95
N ILE A 151 38.46 9.00 -4.85
CA ILE A 151 38.62 10.06 -5.86
C ILE A 151 37.79 11.32 -5.52
N GLY A 152 37.12 11.34 -4.34
CA GLY A 152 36.35 12.52 -3.91
C GLY A 152 35.08 12.79 -4.73
N LEU A 153 34.49 11.75 -5.33
CA LEU A 153 33.26 11.82 -6.09
C LEU A 153 32.06 12.27 -5.23
N PRO A 154 31.07 12.96 -5.84
CA PRO A 154 29.95 13.56 -5.13
C PRO A 154 28.90 12.55 -4.62
N GLY A 155 29.06 11.25 -4.87
CA GLY A 155 28.06 10.24 -4.50
C GLY A 155 27.07 9.94 -5.62
N ILE A 156 26.07 9.12 -5.31
CA ILE A 156 25.04 8.71 -6.27
C ILE A 156 23.75 9.47 -5.93
N PRO A 157 23.30 10.43 -6.77
CA PRO A 157 22.02 11.09 -6.56
C PRO A 157 20.88 10.11 -6.84
N VAL A 158 19.88 10.13 -5.97
CA VAL A 158 18.69 9.28 -6.07
C VAL A 158 17.45 10.17 -5.97
N VAL A 159 16.50 9.93 -6.87
CA VAL A 159 15.18 10.57 -6.86
C VAL A 159 14.12 9.48 -6.87
N GLN A 160 13.13 9.63 -5.99
CA GLN A 160 12.00 8.73 -5.85
C GLN A 160 10.71 9.54 -5.86
N ARG A 161 9.67 9.01 -6.50
CA ARG A 161 8.38 9.67 -6.68
C ARG A 161 7.25 8.77 -6.23
N ALA A 162 6.28 9.34 -5.53
CA ALA A 162 5.03 8.71 -5.16
C ALA A 162 3.88 9.65 -5.52
N CYS A 163 3.06 9.24 -6.50
CA CYS A 163 1.89 10.00 -6.93
C CYS A 163 0.63 9.28 -6.47
N THR A 164 -0.27 10.03 -5.85
CA THR A 164 -1.55 9.55 -5.34
C THR A 164 -2.64 10.56 -5.67
N ARG A 165 -3.88 10.09 -5.80
CA ARG A 165 -5.03 10.98 -6.02
C ARG A 165 -5.60 11.41 -4.67
N GLY A 166 -5.85 12.71 -4.51
CA GLY A 166 -6.55 13.26 -3.37
C GLY A 166 -7.93 12.62 -3.19
N TRP A 167 -8.34 12.40 -1.95
CA TRP A 167 -9.69 11.93 -1.62
C TRP A 167 -10.61 13.13 -1.44
N THR A 168 -10.81 13.87 -2.53
CA THR A 168 -11.62 15.10 -2.61
C THR A 168 -13.09 14.80 -2.93
N GLY A 169 -13.42 13.56 -3.28
CA GLY A 169 -14.74 13.14 -3.72
C GLY A 169 -14.79 12.92 -5.23
N TYR A 170 -15.95 12.57 -5.75
CA TYR A 170 -16.17 12.49 -7.19
C TYR A 170 -16.71 13.84 -7.65
N GLU A 171 -15.86 14.67 -8.23
CA GLU A 171 -16.31 15.68 -9.19
C GLU A 171 -16.37 14.98 -10.55
N PRO A 172 -17.57 14.76 -11.12
CA PRO A 172 -17.65 14.35 -12.51
C PRO A 172 -16.89 15.41 -13.31
N ASP A 173 -15.96 14.96 -14.15
CA ASP A 173 -15.15 15.82 -14.99
C ASP A 173 -16.01 16.96 -15.54
N ALA A 174 -15.53 18.20 -15.39
CA ALA A 174 -16.18 19.45 -15.82
C ALA A 174 -16.27 19.57 -17.36
N TYR A 175 -16.71 18.50 -18.02
CA TYR A 175 -17.13 18.43 -19.41
C TYR A 175 -18.66 18.51 -19.45
N GLY A 176 -19.17 19.74 -19.34
CA GLY A 176 -20.37 20.16 -20.07
C GLY A 176 -21.69 19.43 -19.77
N LYS A 177 -22.05 19.27 -18.49
CA LYS A 177 -23.46 19.11 -18.12
C LYS A 177 -23.84 20.24 -17.17
N GLU A 178 -24.94 20.92 -17.50
CA GLU A 178 -25.65 21.82 -16.59
C GLU A 178 -25.72 21.15 -15.21
N GLU A 179 -25.38 21.88 -14.15
CA GLU A 179 -25.39 21.37 -12.77
C GLU A 179 -26.81 20.90 -12.42
N GLU A 180 -27.12 19.64 -12.73
CA GLU A 180 -28.38 19.03 -12.33
C GLU A 180 -28.34 18.86 -10.81
N GLN A 181 -29.28 19.54 -10.13
CA GLN A 181 -29.42 19.44 -8.69
C GLN A 181 -29.55 17.98 -8.25
N ILE A 182 -28.67 17.52 -7.37
CA ILE A 182 -28.77 16.18 -6.76
C ILE A 182 -29.82 16.21 -5.64
N VAL A 183 -30.66 15.18 -5.60
CA VAL A 183 -31.67 14.96 -4.56
C VAL A 183 -31.50 13.56 -3.95
N TYR A 184 -31.99 13.40 -2.73
CA TYR A 184 -31.90 12.16 -1.96
C TYR A 184 -33.25 11.47 -1.92
N VAL A 185 -33.29 10.19 -2.28
CA VAL A 185 -34.49 9.35 -2.21
C VAL A 185 -34.20 8.14 -1.34
N THR A 186 -35.25 7.54 -0.77
CA THR A 186 -35.12 6.26 -0.07
C THR A 186 -35.58 5.13 -0.99
N GLU A 187 -35.02 3.94 -0.83
CA GLU A 187 -35.28 2.76 -1.70
C GLU A 187 -36.77 2.44 -1.90
N HIS A 188 -37.61 2.74 -0.90
CA HIS A 188 -39.07 2.58 -0.97
C HIS A 188 -39.84 3.88 -0.71
N GLY A 189 -39.17 5.03 -0.78
CA GLY A 189 -39.78 6.33 -0.57
C GLY A 189 -40.59 6.78 -1.77
N THR A 190 -41.56 7.65 -1.54
CA THR A 190 -42.35 8.33 -2.62
C THR A 190 -42.01 9.81 -2.71
N VAL A 191 -41.03 10.27 -1.93
CA VAL A 191 -40.60 11.66 -1.87
C VAL A 191 -39.10 11.78 -2.05
N TYR A 192 -38.67 12.89 -2.64
CA TYR A 192 -37.27 13.29 -2.69
C TYR A 192 -36.96 14.37 -1.66
N HIS A 193 -35.71 14.40 -1.23
CA HIS A 193 -35.17 15.34 -0.25
C HIS A 193 -34.05 16.16 -0.89
N LYS A 194 -33.99 17.47 -0.61
CA LYS A 194 -32.90 18.32 -1.11
C LYS A 194 -31.64 18.25 -0.25
N THR A 195 -31.75 17.78 0.99
CA THR A 195 -30.63 17.67 1.92
C THR A 195 -30.56 16.25 2.49
N SER A 196 -29.35 15.70 2.60
CA SER A 196 -29.11 14.40 3.23
C SER A 196 -29.43 14.41 4.73
N GLU A 197 -29.36 15.59 5.35
CA GLU A 197 -29.61 15.83 6.77
C GLU A 197 -31.11 15.99 7.11
N CYS A 198 -32.00 15.77 6.14
CA CYS A 198 -33.43 15.85 6.42
C CYS A 198 -33.83 14.79 7.44
N SER A 199 -34.45 15.20 8.55
CA SER A 199 -34.88 14.33 9.65
C SER A 199 -35.81 13.16 9.27
N HIS A 200 -36.38 13.17 8.07
CA HIS A 200 -37.18 12.05 7.54
C HIS A 200 -36.30 10.89 7.03
N ILE A 201 -35.07 11.18 6.61
CA ILE A 201 -34.12 10.20 6.08
C ILE A 201 -32.91 9.99 7.00
N ASP A 202 -32.45 11.04 7.68
CA ASP A 202 -31.40 10.97 8.70
C ASP A 202 -32.03 10.90 10.10
N LEU A 203 -32.17 9.67 10.59
CA LEU A 203 -32.71 9.42 11.92
C LEU A 203 -31.57 9.37 12.94
N THR A 204 -31.63 10.24 13.95
CA THR A 204 -30.77 10.11 15.12
C THR A 204 -31.21 8.88 15.93
N VAL A 205 -30.45 7.80 15.82
CA VAL A 205 -30.66 6.55 16.56
C VAL A 205 -29.84 6.57 17.84
N ARG A 206 -30.47 6.26 18.98
CA ARG A 206 -29.78 6.05 20.27
C ARG A 206 -30.11 4.69 20.85
N SER A 207 -29.14 4.09 21.53
CA SER A 207 -29.37 2.88 22.32
C SER A 207 -29.95 3.22 23.69
N ALA A 208 -30.90 2.43 24.16
CA ALA A 208 -31.49 2.51 25.49
C ALA A 208 -31.61 1.11 26.12
N ASP A 209 -31.72 1.07 27.45
CA ASP A 209 -32.00 -0.16 28.18
C ASP A 209 -33.51 -0.46 28.10
N TYR A 210 -33.85 -1.70 27.76
CA TYR A 210 -35.23 -2.18 27.72
C TYR A 210 -35.94 -2.03 29.06
N GLN A 211 -35.23 -2.18 30.19
CA GLN A 211 -35.82 -2.02 31.53
C GLN A 211 -36.38 -0.61 31.75
N ASN A 212 -35.78 0.39 31.08
CA ASN A 212 -36.18 1.79 31.17
C ASN A 212 -37.20 2.20 30.09
N LEU A 213 -37.68 1.28 29.25
CA LEU A 213 -38.61 1.59 28.16
C LEU A 213 -39.88 2.30 28.67
N SER A 214 -40.38 1.93 29.84
CA SER A 214 -41.61 2.49 30.43
C SER A 214 -41.49 3.96 30.82
N SER A 215 -40.28 4.46 31.11
CA SER A 215 -40.01 5.84 31.50
C SER A 215 -39.60 6.72 30.31
N LEU A 216 -39.15 6.13 29.21
CA LEU A 216 -38.71 6.86 28.01
C LEU A 216 -39.89 7.39 27.20
N ARG A 217 -39.73 8.59 26.64
CA ARG A 217 -40.67 9.23 25.71
C ARG A 217 -39.92 9.78 24.50
N ASN A 218 -40.61 9.89 23.37
CA ASN A 218 -40.10 10.62 22.21
C ASN A 218 -40.23 12.15 22.43
N ALA A 219 -39.77 12.95 21.46
CA ALA A 219 -39.82 14.42 21.55
C ALA A 219 -41.26 14.98 21.67
N GLU A 220 -42.25 14.22 21.21
CA GLU A 220 -43.68 14.55 21.27
C GLU A 220 -44.38 13.98 22.53
N GLY A 221 -43.63 13.34 23.44
CA GLY A 221 -44.17 12.80 24.69
C GLY A 221 -44.88 11.45 24.57
N GLN A 222 -44.77 10.77 23.43
CA GLN A 222 -45.39 9.47 23.18
C GLN A 222 -44.55 8.31 23.76
N LYS A 223 -45.21 7.20 24.05
CA LYS A 223 -44.57 5.95 24.50
C LYS A 223 -44.10 5.13 23.31
N PHE A 224 -43.03 4.36 23.50
CA PHE A 224 -42.49 3.48 22.47
C PHE A 224 -43.20 2.12 22.44
N SER A 225 -43.75 1.77 21.29
CA SER A 225 -44.34 0.47 20.97
C SER A 225 -43.32 -0.48 20.34
N ALA A 226 -43.61 -1.77 20.28
CA ALA A 226 -42.72 -2.74 19.65
C ALA A 226 -42.76 -2.60 18.12
N CYS A 227 -41.60 -2.48 17.46
CA CYS A 227 -41.55 -2.44 16.00
C CYS A 227 -42.12 -3.74 15.39
N GLU A 228 -42.98 -3.62 14.37
CA GLU A 228 -43.59 -4.78 13.69
C GLU A 228 -42.56 -5.75 13.09
N LYS A 229 -41.42 -5.25 12.62
CA LYS A 229 -40.40 -6.04 11.92
C LYS A 229 -39.42 -6.77 12.86
N CYS A 230 -39.12 -6.18 14.02
CA CYS A 230 -38.08 -6.70 14.91
C CYS A 230 -38.47 -6.80 16.39
N GLY A 231 -39.63 -6.28 16.79
CA GLY A 231 -40.09 -6.23 18.18
C GLY A 231 -40.30 -7.61 18.82
N GLY A 232 -40.57 -8.64 18.01
CA GLY A 232 -40.68 -10.04 18.49
C GLY A 232 -39.35 -10.82 18.53
N LYS A 233 -38.22 -10.20 18.15
CA LYS A 233 -36.90 -10.85 18.17
C LYS A 233 -36.26 -10.75 19.55
N PRO A 234 -35.37 -11.69 19.94
CA PRO A 234 -34.70 -11.63 21.23
C PRO A 234 -33.90 -10.34 21.41
N ILE A 235 -34.04 -9.72 22.57
CA ILE A 235 -33.31 -8.50 22.95
C ILE A 235 -31.91 -8.92 23.40
N LEU A 236 -30.89 -8.56 22.62
CA LEU A 236 -29.50 -8.86 22.92
C LEU A 236 -28.98 -7.92 24.01
N ALA A 237 -28.51 -8.49 25.12
CA ALA A 237 -27.90 -7.75 26.24
C ALA A 237 -28.79 -6.61 26.80
N GLY A 238 -30.11 -6.78 26.79
CA GLY A 238 -31.07 -5.80 27.31
C GLY A 238 -31.15 -4.48 26.52
N ARG A 239 -30.45 -4.37 25.38
CA ARG A 239 -30.38 -3.12 24.61
C ARG A 239 -31.42 -3.06 23.50
N ILE A 240 -32.06 -1.90 23.41
CA ILE A 240 -32.98 -1.51 22.34
C ILE A 240 -32.49 -0.24 21.66
N PHE A 241 -32.97 0.01 20.46
CA PHE A 241 -32.69 1.19 19.67
C PHE A 241 -33.98 1.99 19.50
N ILE A 242 -33.91 3.28 19.79
CA ILE A 242 -35.02 4.22 19.66
C ILE A 242 -34.52 5.46 18.92
N THR A 243 -35.46 6.19 18.32
CA THR A 243 -35.19 7.49 17.70
C THR A 243 -35.86 8.58 18.52
N ASN A 244 -35.45 9.84 18.34
CA ASN A 244 -36.05 10.95 19.07
C ASN A 244 -37.46 11.30 18.57
N THR A 245 -37.78 10.99 17.31
CA THR A 245 -39.06 11.33 16.67
C THR A 245 -39.97 10.12 16.46
N GLY A 246 -39.43 8.89 16.40
CA GLY A 246 -40.24 7.69 16.25
C GLY A 246 -40.98 7.28 17.52
N ASP A 247 -41.98 6.43 17.36
CA ASP A 247 -42.85 5.89 18.40
C ASP A 247 -42.67 4.36 18.58
N CYS A 248 -41.71 3.76 17.89
CA CYS A 248 -41.35 2.35 18.04
C CYS A 248 -39.94 2.15 18.62
N TYR A 249 -39.75 1.05 19.36
CA TYR A 249 -38.42 0.54 19.72
C TYR A 249 -38.01 -0.63 18.82
N HIS A 250 -36.70 -0.76 18.59
CA HIS A 250 -36.09 -1.77 17.75
C HIS A 250 -35.10 -2.63 18.55
N THR A 251 -35.00 -3.92 18.22
CA THR A 251 -34.11 -4.88 18.90
C THR A 251 -32.73 -4.99 18.25
N THR A 252 -32.57 -4.45 17.04
CA THR A 252 -31.31 -4.45 16.28
C THR A 252 -31.13 -3.13 15.53
N SER A 253 -29.89 -2.66 15.43
CA SER A 253 -29.51 -1.49 14.64
C SER A 253 -29.70 -1.70 13.13
N GLU A 254 -29.78 -2.96 12.69
CA GLU A 254 -29.91 -3.35 11.28
C GLU A 254 -31.37 -3.54 10.86
N CYS A 255 -32.34 -3.15 11.69
CA CYS A 255 -33.74 -3.25 11.32
C CYS A 255 -34.02 -2.31 10.14
N SER A 256 -34.64 -2.80 9.07
CA SER A 256 -35.06 -1.97 7.92
C SER A 256 -36.18 -0.97 8.25
N GLY A 257 -36.77 -1.04 9.45
CA GLY A 257 -37.62 0.02 9.99
C GLY A 257 -36.83 1.17 10.64
N LEU A 258 -35.55 0.94 10.93
CA LEU A 258 -34.64 1.89 11.61
C LEU A 258 -33.62 2.49 10.63
N LYS A 259 -33.01 1.66 9.78
CA LYS A 259 -32.15 2.11 8.68
C LYS A 259 -32.97 2.23 7.39
N ARG A 260 -32.81 3.35 6.68
CA ARG A 260 -33.29 3.54 5.31
C ARG A 260 -32.08 3.61 4.38
N GLY A 261 -32.08 2.82 3.31
CA GLY A 261 -31.11 3.01 2.23
C GLY A 261 -31.42 4.33 1.53
N VAL A 262 -30.49 5.29 1.60
CA VAL A 262 -30.61 6.59 0.93
C VAL A 262 -29.76 6.57 -0.32
N LEU A 263 -30.37 6.91 -1.45
CA LEU A 263 -29.73 7.02 -2.76
C LEU A 263 -29.68 8.50 -3.16
N ALA A 264 -28.54 8.95 -3.65
CA ALA A 264 -28.40 10.27 -4.27
C ALA A 264 -28.61 10.11 -5.79
N ILE A 265 -29.62 10.78 -6.33
CA ILE A 265 -29.97 10.74 -7.76
C ILE A 265 -30.10 12.16 -8.31
N PRO A 266 -29.82 12.41 -9.60
CA PRO A 266 -30.13 13.68 -10.25
C PRO A 266 -31.64 13.98 -10.21
N ILE A 267 -32.03 15.25 -10.08
CA ILE A 267 -33.45 15.65 -10.04
C ILE A 267 -34.23 15.24 -11.30
N SER A 268 -33.54 15.11 -12.45
CA SER A 268 -34.09 14.58 -13.70
C SER A 268 -34.58 13.13 -13.57
N GLN A 269 -33.93 12.33 -12.72
CA GLN A 269 -34.32 10.94 -12.40
C GLN A 269 -35.36 10.86 -11.28
N ALA A 270 -35.62 11.97 -10.59
CA ALA A 270 -36.58 12.04 -9.49
C ALA A 270 -37.99 12.47 -9.93
N ALA A 271 -38.31 12.39 -11.23
CA ALA A 271 -39.59 12.85 -11.79
C ALA A 271 -40.82 12.18 -11.14
N ASP A 272 -40.70 10.92 -10.72
CA ASP A 272 -41.78 10.16 -10.07
C ASP A 272 -41.89 10.43 -8.56
N TYR A 273 -41.01 11.24 -7.98
CA TYR A 273 -40.96 11.53 -6.56
C TYR A 273 -41.56 12.91 -6.26
N ARG A 274 -42.35 12.98 -5.19
CA ARG A 274 -42.89 14.27 -4.71
C ARG A 274 -41.86 15.00 -3.84
N PRO A 275 -41.87 16.34 -3.78
CA PRO A 275 -41.02 17.06 -2.85
C PRO A 275 -41.36 16.71 -1.39
N CYS A 276 -40.35 16.48 -0.56
CA CYS A 276 -40.53 16.31 0.88
C CYS A 276 -41.08 17.59 1.52
N SER A 277 -42.11 17.48 2.37
CA SER A 277 -42.73 18.64 3.05
C SER A 277 -41.79 19.52 3.89
N ARG A 278 -40.68 18.96 4.40
CA ARG A 278 -39.70 19.70 5.21
C ARG A 278 -38.56 20.36 4.42
N CYS A 279 -38.12 19.76 3.32
CA CYS A 279 -36.90 20.18 2.62
C CYS A 279 -37.07 20.29 1.10
N GLY A 280 -38.22 19.92 0.56
CA GLY A 280 -38.54 19.94 -0.87
C GLY A 280 -38.94 21.32 -1.39
N GLY A 281 -39.35 22.24 -0.51
CA GLY A 281 -39.95 23.53 -0.87
C GLY A 281 -41.46 23.47 -0.81
#